data_AF-A0A151HGF0-F1
#
_entry.id   AF-A0A151HGF0-F1
#
_cell.length_a   1.000
_cell.length_b   1.000
_cell.length_c   1.000
_cell.angle_alpha   90.00
_cell.angle_beta   90.00
_cell.angle_gamma   90.00
#
_symmetry.space_group_name_H-M   'P 1'
#
loop_
_entity.id
_entity.type
_entity.pdbx_description
1 polymer ?
#
loop_
_entity_poly.entity_id
_entity_poly.type
_entity_poly.pdbx_seq_one_letter_code
_entity_poly.pdbx_strand_id
1 'polypeptide(L)'
;GQDYLGAMCAAANYAWVNRSSIAFLAREAFAKVMKQSPDDLDMHVVYDVSHNIAKIEEHFVRGAPRRLLVHRKGSTRAFPPHHPLLASDFQMTGQPVLIGGTMGTCSYVLTGTEKGMQETWGSTCHGAGRAKSRNNARNNLQYQDVIRALEDRGIS
;
A
#
# COMPACT_ATOMS: atom_id res chain seq x y z
N GLY A 1 17.44 -17.21 10.62
CA GLY A 1 16.06 -16.74 10.87
C GLY A 1 16.04 -15.31 11.37
N GLN A 2 16.65 -15.05 12.53
CA GLN A 2 16.69 -13.70 13.11
C GLN A 2 17.50 -12.71 12.27
N ASP A 3 18.65 -13.11 11.72
CA ASP A 3 19.43 -12.24 10.83
C ASP A 3 18.64 -11.83 9.58
N TYR A 4 17.85 -12.74 9.03
CA TYR A 4 16.93 -12.45 7.93
C TYR A 4 15.87 -11.42 8.34
N LEU A 5 15.28 -11.54 9.53
CA LEU A 5 14.33 -10.53 10.04
C LEU A 5 15.00 -9.17 10.23
N GLY A 6 16.24 -9.15 10.75
CA GLY A 6 17.03 -7.91 10.85
C GLY A 6 17.28 -7.26 9.50
N ALA A 7 17.73 -8.03 8.51
CA ALA A 7 17.96 -7.55 7.15
C ALA A 7 16.65 -7.10 6.46
N MET A 8 15.54 -7.82 6.65
CA MET A 8 14.23 -7.43 6.14
C MET A 8 13.76 -6.11 6.75
N CYS A 9 13.95 -5.91 8.07
CA CYS A 9 13.63 -4.65 8.72
C CYS A 9 14.47 -3.48 8.16
N ALA A 10 15.76 -3.69 7.91
CA ALA A 10 16.60 -2.69 7.25
C ALA A 10 16.10 -2.37 5.83
N ALA A 11 15.73 -3.38 5.04
CA ALA A 11 15.14 -3.19 3.71
C ALA A 11 13.78 -2.46 3.76
N ALA A 12 12.94 -2.74 4.76
CA ALA A 12 11.68 -2.03 4.97
C ALA A 12 11.92 -0.54 5.31
N ASN A 13 12.88 -0.25 6.20
CA ASN A 13 13.29 1.12 6.53
C ASN A 13 13.80 1.88 5.30
N TYR A 14 14.65 1.24 4.49
CA TYR A 14 15.10 1.81 3.22
C TYR A 14 13.92 2.12 2.29
N ALA A 15 12.96 1.20 2.16
CA ALA A 15 11.79 1.41 1.31
C ALA A 15 10.89 2.56 1.81
N TRP A 16 10.75 2.76 3.12
CA TRP A 16 10.02 3.91 3.68
C TRP A 16 10.76 5.22 3.42
N VAL A 17 12.08 5.28 3.64
CA VAL A 17 12.88 6.47 3.31
C VAL A 17 12.73 6.82 1.83
N ASN A 18 12.82 5.83 0.94
CA ASN A 18 12.63 6.05 -0.50
C ASN A 18 11.25 6.64 -0.82
N ARG A 19 10.16 6.14 -0.23
CA ARG A 19 8.82 6.71 -0.45
C ARG A 19 8.66 8.10 0.15
N SER A 20 9.25 8.37 1.31
CA SER A 20 9.28 9.71 1.90
C SER A 20 10.03 10.72 1.00
N SER A 21 11.15 10.32 0.40
CA SER A 21 11.86 11.16 -0.58
C SER A 21 11.03 11.41 -1.83
N ILE A 22 10.34 10.40 -2.36
CA ILE A 22 9.43 10.56 -3.50
C ILE A 22 8.27 11.49 -3.16
N ALA A 23 7.68 11.37 -1.96
CA ALA A 23 6.60 12.24 -1.49
C ALA A 23 7.06 13.71 -1.41
N PHE A 24 8.28 13.96 -0.93
CA PHE A 24 8.89 15.29 -0.95
C PHE A 24 9.04 15.83 -2.38
N LEU A 25 9.61 15.04 -3.29
CA LEU A 25 9.77 15.46 -4.69
C LEU A 25 8.43 15.69 -5.41
N ALA A 26 7.40 14.91 -5.08
CA ALA A 26 6.05 15.12 -5.59
C ALA A 26 5.50 16.47 -5.13
N ARG A 27 5.65 16.82 -3.85
CA ARG A 27 5.26 18.15 -3.34
C ARG A 27 5.97 19.29 -4.07
N GLU A 28 7.28 19.17 -4.29
CA GLU A 28 8.05 20.17 -5.04
C GLU A 28 7.55 20.33 -6.48
N ALA A 29 7.21 19.21 -7.15
CA ALA A 29 6.66 19.25 -8.50
C ALA A 29 5.31 19.97 -8.56
N PHE A 30 4.41 19.67 -7.61
CA PHE A 30 3.12 20.35 -7.50
C PHE A 30 3.29 21.84 -7.19
N ALA A 31 4.15 22.19 -6.22
CA ALA A 31 4.40 23.57 -5.86
C ALA A 31 4.92 24.40 -7.05
N LYS A 32 5.82 23.83 -7.85
CA LYS A 32 6.36 24.48 -9.05
C LYS A 32 5.30 24.78 -10.10
N VAL A 33 4.35 23.87 -10.32
CA VAL A 33 3.30 24.00 -11.34
C VAL A 33 2.17 24.90 -10.84
N MET A 34 1.69 24.66 -9.62
CA MET A 34 0.54 25.36 -9.03
C MET A 34 0.89 26.74 -8.48
N LYS A 35 2.18 27.06 -8.31
CA LYS A 35 2.67 28.33 -7.73
C LYS A 35 2.17 28.57 -6.30
N GLN A 36 2.00 27.50 -5.54
CA GLN A 36 1.56 27.48 -4.15
C GLN A 36 2.51 26.58 -3.36
N SER A 37 2.71 26.85 -2.07
CA SER A 37 3.52 25.95 -1.24
C SER A 37 2.78 24.61 -1.03
N PRO A 38 3.49 23.51 -0.67
CA PRO A 38 2.83 22.25 -0.33
C PRO A 38 1.82 22.37 0.83
N ASP A 39 2.03 23.33 1.74
CA ASP A 39 1.14 23.61 2.86
C ASP A 39 -0.12 24.36 2.39
N ASP A 40 0.01 25.32 1.47
CA ASP A 40 -1.15 25.98 0.85
C ASP A 40 -2.03 25.00 0.04
N LEU A 41 -1.42 23.93 -0.46
CA LEU A 41 -2.07 22.85 -1.20
C LEU A 41 -2.59 21.71 -0.29
N ASP A 42 -2.40 21.81 1.03
CA ASP A 42 -2.85 20.82 2.03
C ASP A 42 -2.33 19.39 1.75
N MET A 43 -1.07 19.27 1.29
CA MET A 43 -0.50 18.00 0.79
C MET A 43 -0.04 17.04 1.89
N HIS A 44 -0.98 16.46 2.62
CA HIS A 44 -0.73 15.48 3.68
C HIS A 44 -0.62 14.04 3.17
N VAL A 45 0.20 13.22 3.85
CA VAL A 45 0.23 11.78 3.62
C VAL A 45 -0.94 11.15 4.36
N VAL A 46 -1.91 10.62 3.61
CA VAL A 46 -3.06 9.92 4.19
C VAL A 46 -2.61 8.64 4.92
N TYR A 47 -1.87 7.76 4.22
CA TYR A 47 -1.33 6.54 4.81
C TYR A 47 -0.19 5.96 3.96
N ASP A 48 0.71 5.20 4.58
CA ASP A 48 1.73 4.39 3.89
C ASP A 48 1.66 2.96 4.41
N VAL A 49 1.50 2.00 3.50
CA VAL A 49 1.35 0.58 3.84
C VAL A 49 2.26 -0.32 3.00
N SER A 50 2.88 -1.30 3.66
CA SER A 50 3.63 -2.36 2.98
C SER A 50 2.70 -3.53 2.60
N HIS A 51 2.99 -4.16 1.47
CA HIS A 51 2.34 -5.38 1.01
C HIS A 51 3.30 -6.57 0.82
N ASN A 52 4.59 -6.38 1.14
CA ASN A 52 5.63 -7.40 1.15
C ASN A 52 6.45 -7.24 2.43
N ILE A 53 6.04 -7.89 3.51
CA ILE A 53 6.66 -7.76 4.83
C ILE A 53 6.29 -8.95 5.72
N ALA A 54 7.15 -9.28 6.69
CA ALA A 54 6.76 -10.10 7.83
C ALA A 54 6.67 -9.23 9.09
N LYS A 55 5.60 -9.38 9.88
CA LYS A 55 5.38 -8.62 11.11
C LYS A 55 5.07 -9.56 12.27
N ILE A 56 5.67 -9.28 13.41
CA ILE A 56 5.30 -9.91 14.66
C ILE A 56 4.03 -9.21 15.16
N GLU A 57 2.94 -9.96 15.28
CA GLU A 57 1.61 -9.44 15.63
C GLU A 57 0.92 -10.38 16.62
N GLU A 58 0.01 -9.83 17.43
CA GLU A 58 -0.84 -10.63 18.32
C GLU A 58 -2.18 -10.89 17.65
N HIS A 59 -2.58 -12.16 17.61
CA HIS A 59 -3.82 -12.62 17.00
C HIS A 59 -4.46 -13.71 17.87
N PHE A 60 -5.78 -13.87 17.79
CA PHE A 60 -6.46 -14.99 18.45
C PHE A 60 -6.37 -16.26 17.60
N VAL A 61 -5.87 -17.34 18.18
CA VAL A 61 -5.81 -18.67 17.55
C VAL A 61 -6.49 -19.66 18.48
N ARG A 62 -7.60 -20.26 18.02
CA ARG A 62 -8.44 -21.17 18.81
C ARG A 62 -8.87 -20.54 20.16
N GLY A 63 -9.30 -19.28 20.12
CA GLY A 63 -9.84 -18.58 21.29
C GLY A 63 -8.80 -18.03 22.26
N ALA A 64 -7.50 -18.16 21.99
CA ALA A 64 -6.45 -17.62 22.86
C ALA A 64 -5.49 -16.69 22.10
N PRO A 65 -4.99 -15.62 22.73
CA PRO A 65 -4.00 -14.74 22.11
C PRO A 65 -2.71 -15.51 21.85
N ARG A 66 -2.13 -15.28 20.67
CA ARG A 66 -0.85 -15.85 20.22
C ARG A 66 -0.07 -14.78 19.49
N ARG A 67 1.23 -14.77 19.74
CA ARG A 67 2.19 -13.97 18.99
C ARG A 67 2.60 -14.73 17.73
N LEU A 68 2.28 -14.18 16.57
CA LEU A 68 2.54 -14.78 15.27
C LEU A 68 3.55 -13.93 14.49
N LEU A 69 4.37 -14.59 13.66
CA LEU A 69 5.07 -13.92 12.58
C LEU A 69 4.18 -13.99 11.32
N VAL A 70 3.46 -12.92 11.03
CA VAL A 70 2.54 -12.84 9.90
C VAL A 70 3.31 -12.45 8.65
N HIS A 71 3.40 -13.37 7.69
CA HIS A 71 4.03 -13.14 6.39
C HIS A 71 3.00 -12.60 5.39
N ARG A 72 3.26 -11.41 4.86
CA ARG A 72 2.44 -10.78 3.82
C ARG A 72 3.26 -10.65 2.54
N LYS A 73 2.79 -11.26 1.45
CA LYS A 73 3.41 -11.21 0.12
C LYS A 73 2.33 -10.93 -0.93
N GLY A 74 2.28 -9.70 -1.44
CA GLY A 74 1.18 -9.22 -2.26
C GLY A 74 -0.13 -9.05 -1.49
N SER A 75 -0.04 -8.81 -0.17
CA SER A 75 -1.19 -8.66 0.73
C SER A 75 -0.91 -7.55 1.73
N THR A 76 -1.92 -6.79 2.11
CA THR A 76 -1.77 -5.57 2.91
C THR A 76 -2.36 -5.79 4.30
N ARG A 77 -1.76 -5.18 5.33
CA ARG A 77 -2.37 -5.17 6.68
C ARG A 77 -3.63 -4.30 6.68
N ALA A 78 -4.66 -4.72 7.39
CA ALA A 78 -5.99 -4.12 7.42
C ALA A 78 -6.61 -4.25 8.81
N PHE A 79 -6.03 -3.55 9.80
CA PHE A 79 -6.53 -3.58 11.17
C PHE A 79 -7.90 -2.90 11.34
N PRO A 80 -8.76 -3.44 12.21
CA PRO A 80 -10.11 -2.92 12.44
C PRO A 80 -10.10 -1.56 13.16
N PRO A 81 -11.23 -0.85 13.20
CA PRO A 81 -11.45 0.24 14.15
C PRO A 81 -11.05 -0.15 15.58
N HIS A 82 -10.61 0.84 16.36
CA HIS A 82 -10.19 0.74 17.76
C HIS A 82 -8.92 -0.09 18.00
N HIS A 83 -8.24 -0.56 16.95
CA HIS A 83 -7.00 -1.27 17.10
C HIS A 83 -5.90 -0.32 17.64
N PRO A 84 -5.16 -0.70 18.70
CA PRO A 84 -4.27 0.21 19.43
C PRO A 84 -3.07 0.71 18.62
N LEU A 85 -2.72 0.02 17.53
CA LEU A 85 -1.63 0.44 16.63
C LEU A 85 -2.06 1.42 15.53
N LEU A 86 -3.32 1.87 15.51
CA LEU A 86 -3.79 2.88 14.56
C LEU A 86 -3.56 4.29 15.09
N ALA A 87 -3.24 5.22 14.19
CA ALA A 87 -3.22 6.64 14.49
C ALA A 87 -4.63 7.12 14.90
N SER A 88 -4.71 8.19 15.69
CA SER A 88 -5.95 8.77 16.23
C SER A 88 -7.05 8.91 15.18
N ASP A 89 -6.67 9.43 14.01
CA ASP A 89 -7.59 9.80 12.94
C ASP A 89 -8.28 8.57 12.33
N PHE A 90 -7.71 7.39 12.52
CA PHE A 90 -8.19 6.11 11.99
C PHE A 90 -8.75 5.18 13.06
N GLN A 91 -8.83 5.63 14.32
CA GLN A 91 -9.38 4.82 15.41
C GLN A 91 -10.85 4.47 15.18
N MET A 92 -11.66 5.35 14.59
CA MET A 92 -13.09 5.09 14.36
C MET A 92 -13.39 4.40 13.02
N THR A 93 -12.52 4.59 12.04
CA THR A 93 -12.76 4.12 10.67
C THR A 93 -12.05 2.80 10.37
N GLY A 94 -10.95 2.50 11.08
CA GLY A 94 -10.07 1.37 10.80
C GLY A 94 -8.88 1.77 9.92
N GLN A 95 -7.93 0.86 9.75
CA GLN A 95 -6.70 1.15 9.00
C GLN A 95 -7.02 1.46 7.53
N PRO A 96 -6.55 2.60 6.97
CA PRO A 96 -6.59 2.80 5.53
C PRO A 96 -5.81 1.70 4.81
N VAL A 97 -6.41 1.20 3.73
CA VAL A 97 -5.80 0.21 2.85
C VAL A 97 -5.79 0.76 1.43
N LEU A 98 -4.59 0.90 0.87
CA LEU A 98 -4.39 1.42 -0.47
C LEU A 98 -4.29 0.27 -1.47
N ILE A 99 -5.22 0.18 -2.41
CA ILE A 99 -5.29 -0.86 -3.44
C ILE A 99 -4.95 -0.25 -4.79
N GLY A 100 -3.74 -0.55 -5.27
CA GLY A 100 -3.29 -0.09 -6.57
C GLY A 100 -3.93 -0.87 -7.71
N GLY A 101 -4.50 -0.14 -8.67
CA GLY A 101 -4.82 -0.69 -9.99
C GLY A 101 -3.58 -0.90 -10.86
N THR A 102 -3.80 -1.13 -12.15
CA THR A 102 -2.78 -0.95 -13.20
C THR A 102 -2.91 0.43 -13.84
N MET A 103 -1.93 0.82 -14.67
CA MET A 103 -2.01 2.05 -15.47
C MET A 103 -3.35 2.13 -16.21
N GLY A 104 -4.04 3.26 -16.06
CA GLY A 104 -5.35 3.49 -16.66
C GLY A 104 -6.54 2.80 -15.99
N THR A 105 -6.39 2.17 -14.83
CA THR A 105 -7.53 1.57 -14.10
C THR A 105 -7.76 2.26 -12.76
N CYS A 106 -8.92 1.99 -12.15
CA CYS A 106 -9.23 2.52 -10.83
C CYS A 106 -8.25 2.01 -9.76
N SER A 107 -7.94 2.88 -8.81
CA SER A 107 -7.40 2.50 -7.51
C SER A 107 -8.50 2.64 -6.45
N TYR A 108 -8.37 1.93 -5.34
CA TYR A 108 -9.36 1.95 -4.26
C TYR A 108 -8.70 2.28 -2.91
N VAL A 109 -9.43 2.99 -2.07
CA VAL A 109 -9.13 3.12 -0.65
C VAL A 109 -10.18 2.32 0.11
N LEU A 110 -9.74 1.38 0.93
CA LEU A 110 -10.59 0.57 1.81
C LEU A 110 -10.24 0.89 3.26
N THR A 111 -11.00 0.30 4.18
CA THR A 111 -10.64 0.25 5.60
C THR A 111 -10.57 -1.18 6.12
N GLY A 112 -9.73 -1.41 7.13
CA GLY A 112 -9.69 -2.67 7.86
C GLY A 112 -10.96 -2.94 8.65
N THR A 113 -11.24 -4.22 8.90
CA THR A 113 -12.51 -4.67 9.48
C THR A 113 -12.30 -5.75 10.53
N GLU A 114 -13.24 -5.87 11.45
CA GLU A 114 -13.21 -6.91 12.49
C GLU A 114 -13.26 -8.30 11.88
N LYS A 115 -14.06 -8.47 10.82
CA LYS A 115 -14.10 -9.69 10.02
C LYS A 115 -12.71 -10.05 9.44
N GLY A 116 -12.00 -9.07 8.88
CA GLY A 116 -10.63 -9.28 8.39
C GLY A 116 -9.64 -9.61 9.50
N MET A 117 -9.81 -9.05 10.70
CA MET A 117 -9.00 -9.43 11.86
C MET A 117 -9.15 -10.93 12.19
N GLN A 118 -10.39 -11.41 12.21
CA GLN A 118 -10.72 -12.78 12.59
C GLN A 118 -10.40 -13.81 11.50
N GLU A 119 -10.67 -13.49 10.23
CA GLU A 119 -10.57 -14.46 9.12
C GLU A 119 -9.18 -14.50 8.47
N THR A 120 -8.43 -13.39 8.50
CA THR A 120 -7.21 -13.24 7.70
C THR A 120 -6.04 -12.60 8.45
N TRP A 121 -6.08 -12.63 9.79
CA TRP A 121 -5.06 -11.99 10.65
C TRP A 121 -4.87 -10.52 10.30
N GLY A 122 -6.00 -9.81 10.12
CA GLY A 122 -6.02 -8.39 9.78
C GLY A 122 -5.32 -8.12 8.45
N SER A 123 -5.65 -8.90 7.41
CA SER A 123 -5.01 -8.78 6.09
C SER A 123 -6.04 -8.69 4.96
N THR A 124 -5.66 -8.04 3.87
CA THR A 124 -6.46 -7.96 2.64
C THR A 124 -5.56 -7.93 1.39
N CYS A 125 -6.13 -7.81 0.20
CA CYS A 125 -5.39 -7.71 -1.05
C CYS A 125 -4.54 -6.43 -1.14
N HIS A 126 -3.62 -6.38 -2.10
CA HIS A 126 -2.77 -5.19 -2.36
C HIS A 126 -3.10 -4.43 -3.66
N GLY A 127 -3.82 -5.07 -4.59
CA GLY A 127 -3.93 -4.59 -5.96
C GLY A 127 -4.44 -5.66 -6.93
N ALA A 128 -4.53 -5.28 -8.20
CA ALA A 128 -5.17 -6.08 -9.27
C ALA A 128 -4.46 -7.41 -9.62
N GLY A 129 -3.24 -7.64 -9.15
CA GLY A 129 -2.45 -8.81 -9.50
C GLY A 129 -1.99 -8.78 -10.97
N ARG A 130 -1.57 -9.93 -11.50
CA ARG A 130 -1.13 -10.06 -12.89
C ARG A 130 -1.75 -11.31 -13.51
N ALA A 131 -2.49 -11.15 -14.60
CA ALA A 131 -3.03 -12.25 -15.39
C ALA A 131 -2.03 -12.83 -16.40
N LYS A 132 -1.14 -11.99 -16.95
CA LYS A 132 -0.10 -12.39 -17.92
C LYS A 132 1.30 -12.18 -17.33
N SER A 133 2.26 -13.00 -17.78
CA SER A 133 3.67 -12.80 -17.43
C SER A 133 4.22 -11.53 -18.08
N ARG A 134 5.27 -10.94 -17.49
CA ARG A 134 5.93 -9.75 -18.08
C ARG A 134 6.49 -10.03 -19.47
N ASN A 135 7.03 -11.23 -19.69
CA ASN A 135 7.58 -11.61 -20.99
C ASN A 135 6.47 -11.70 -22.04
N ASN A 136 5.35 -12.34 -21.70
CA ASN A 136 4.20 -12.38 -22.60
C ASN A 136 3.66 -10.97 -22.89
N ALA A 137 3.53 -10.10 -21.88
CA ALA A 137 3.09 -8.74 -22.09
C ALA A 137 4.02 -7.95 -23.03
N ARG A 138 5.35 -8.03 -22.84
CA ARG A 138 6.33 -7.35 -23.70
C ARG A 138 6.30 -7.83 -25.15
N ASN A 139 6.03 -9.12 -25.37
CA ASN A 139 5.99 -9.67 -26.72
C ASN A 139 4.69 -9.37 -27.47
N ASN A 140 3.62 -9.03 -26.75
CA ASN A 140 2.27 -8.88 -27.33
C ASN A 140 1.69 -7.46 -27.23
N LEU A 141 2.30 -6.56 -26.45
CA LEU A 141 1.85 -5.19 -26.29
C LEU A 141 2.91 -4.24 -26.84
N GLN A 142 2.51 -3.39 -27.79
CA GLN A 142 3.35 -2.30 -28.25
C GLN A 142 3.16 -1.08 -27.34
N TYR A 143 4.26 -0.43 -26.99
CA TYR A 143 4.25 0.77 -26.13
C TYR A 143 3.32 1.86 -26.67
N GLN A 144 3.39 2.14 -27.98
CA GLN A 144 2.58 3.17 -28.62
C GLN A 144 1.08 2.89 -28.54
N ASP A 145 0.68 1.62 -28.61
CA ASP A 145 -0.73 1.23 -28.49
C ASP A 145 -1.23 1.44 -27.06
N VAL A 146 -0.38 1.16 -26.06
CA VAL A 146 -0.72 1.39 -24.65
C VAL A 146 -0.87 2.88 -24.35
N ILE A 147 0.03 3.73 -24.85
CA ILE A 147 -0.06 5.18 -24.64
C ILE A 147 -1.28 5.77 -25.35
N ARG A 148 -1.52 5.44 -26.62
CA ARG A 148 -2.73 5.90 -27.34
C ARG A 148 -4.01 5.48 -26.63
N ALA A 149 -4.08 4.25 -26.14
CA ALA A 149 -5.26 3.78 -25.39
C ALA A 149 -5.47 4.51 -24.05
N LEU A 150 -4.42 5.07 -23.44
CA LEU A 150 -4.53 5.92 -22.26
C LEU A 150 -4.98 7.34 -22.64
N GLU A 151 -4.40 7.90 -23.70
CA GLU A 151 -4.77 9.22 -24.24
C GLU A 151 -6.24 9.27 -24.70
N ASP A 152 -6.72 8.22 -25.39
CA ASP A 152 -8.13 8.07 -25.81
C ASP A 152 -9.10 8.08 -24.61
N ARG A 153 -8.59 7.84 -23.40
CA ARG A 153 -9.34 7.85 -22.14
C ARG A 153 -9.08 9.11 -21.31
N GLY A 154 -8.37 10.09 -21.87
CA GLY A 154 -8.02 11.35 -21.20
C GLY A 154 -6.90 11.21 -20.17
N ILE A 155 -6.01 10.23 -20.32
CA ILE A 155 -4.88 9.98 -19.42
C ILE A 155 -3.57 10.19 -20.19
N SER A 156 -2.91 11.34 -19.95
CA SER A 156 -1.68 11.78 -20.65
C SER A 156 -0.59 12.21 -19.70
#